data_AF-A0A430ANX1-F1
#
_entry.id   AF-A0A430ANX1-F1
#
_cell.length_a   1.000
_cell.length_b   1.000
_cell.length_c   1.000
_cell.angle_alpha   90.00
_cell.angle_beta   90.00
_cell.angle_gamma   90.00
#
_symmetry.space_group_name_H-M   'P 1'
#
loop_
_entity.id
_entity.type
_entity.pdbx_description
1 polymer ?
#
loop_
_entity_poly.entity_id
_entity_poly.type
_entity_poly.pdbx_seq_one_letter_code
_entity_poly.pdbx_strand_id
1 'polypeptide(L)' 'MSLSVKEDSRTAIIFLAANDLEEDIIKGYETGVDDYIMKPFSNRILRYKVKAILKCRKIYQGIENILSIFQPIF' A
#
# COMPACT_ATOMS: atom_id res chain seq x y z
N MET A 1 6.46 -22.89 12.13
CA MET A 1 5.35 -21.93 12.25
C MET A 1 5.05 -21.41 10.85
N SER A 2 4.18 -22.13 10.14
CA SER A 2 3.86 -21.89 8.73
C SER A 2 2.88 -20.71 8.66
N LEU A 3 3.38 -19.51 8.35
CA LEU A 3 2.51 -18.37 8.06
C LEU A 3 1.98 -18.55 6.63
N SER A 4 0.82 -19.18 6.50
CA SER A 4 0.01 -19.06 5.29
C SER A 4 -0.56 -17.65 5.24
N VAL A 5 0.24 -16.71 4.73
CA VAL A 5 -0.28 -15.43 4.26
C VAL A 5 -1.11 -15.78 3.03
N LYS A 6 -2.43 -15.75 3.17
CA LYS A 6 -3.37 -15.82 2.05
C LYS A 6 -2.89 -14.84 0.97
N GLU A 7 -2.59 -15.37 -0.22
CA GLU A 7 -2.08 -14.62 -1.39
C GLU A 7 -3.05 -13.54 -1.90
N ASP A 8 -4.24 -13.41 -1.31
CA ASP A 8 -5.32 -12.56 -1.82
C ASP A 8 -5.45 -11.21 -1.09
N SER A 9 -4.48 -10.84 -0.25
CA SER A 9 -4.47 -9.51 0.36
C SER A 9 -3.11 -8.84 0.25
N ARG A 10 -2.82 -8.17 -0.88
CA ARG A 10 -1.67 -7.27 -1.08
C ARG A 10 -1.37 -6.41 0.17
N THR A 11 -0.43 -6.77 1.03
CA THR A 11 -0.15 -5.98 2.25
C THR A 11 0.33 -4.59 1.86
N ALA A 12 -0.17 -3.53 2.51
CA ALA A 12 0.32 -2.18 2.25
C ALA A 12 1.73 -2.00 2.83
N ILE A 13 2.66 -1.48 2.03
CA ILE A 13 4.06 -1.27 2.41
C ILE A 13 4.32 0.23 2.40
N ILE A 14 4.91 0.74 3.48
CA ILE A 14 5.34 2.14 3.59
C ILE A 14 6.80 2.16 4.04
N PHE A 15 7.65 2.85 3.31
CA PHE A 15 9.04 3.06 3.71
C PHE A 15 9.18 4.27 4.61
N LEU A 16 9.97 4.11 5.67
CA LEU A 16 10.30 5.17 6.63
C LEU A 16 11.81 5.41 6.60
N ALA A 17 12.27 6.29 5.72
CA ALA A 17 13.69 6.50 5.49
C ALA A 17 14.23 7.72 6.23
N ALA A 18 15.49 7.65 6.64
CA ALA A 18 16.24 8.82 7.11
C ALA A 18 17.10 9.45 6.00
N ASN A 19 17.27 8.76 4.87
CA ASN A 19 17.99 9.29 3.71
C ASN A 19 17.04 10.13 2.84
N ASP A 20 17.53 11.28 2.39
CA ASP A 20 16.81 12.27 1.60
C ASP A 20 17.31 12.37 0.15
N LEU A 21 18.24 11.49 -0.24
CA LEU A 21 18.66 11.36 -1.64
C LEU A 21 17.47 10.97 -2.52
N GLU A 22 17.20 11.80 -3.53
CA GLU A 22 16.12 11.62 -4.48
C GLU A 22 16.17 10.25 -5.16
N GLU A 23 17.37 9.77 -5.50
CA GLU A 23 17.58 8.48 -6.14
C GLU A 23 17.13 7.30 -5.27
N ASP A 24 17.29 7.38 -3.95
CA ASP A 24 16.85 6.33 -3.03
C ASP A 24 15.32 6.35 -2.84
N ILE A 25 14.73 7.53 -2.88
CA ILE A 25 13.27 7.70 -2.88
C ILE A 25 12.68 7.08 -4.14
N ILE A 26 13.23 7.41 -5.32
CA ILE A 26 12.80 6.88 -6.61
C ILE A 26 12.92 5.36 -6.64
N LYS A 27 14.10 4.81 -6.29
CA LYS A 27 14.31 3.36 -6.20
C LYS A 27 13.32 2.71 -5.25
N GLY A 28 13.03 3.35 -4.11
CA GLY A 28 12.03 2.90 -3.17
C GLY A 28 10.64 2.76 -3.80
N TYR A 29 10.21 3.77 -4.57
CA TYR A 29 8.94 3.71 -5.31
C TYR A 29 8.94 2.67 -6.43
N GLU A 30 10.04 2.50 -7.15
CA GLU A 30 10.18 1.47 -8.19
C GLU A 30 10.00 0.04 -7.66
N THR A 31 10.24 -0.20 -6.36
CA THR A 31 9.97 -1.50 -5.72
C THR A 31 8.48 -1.84 -5.57
N GLY A 32 7.58 -0.89 -5.86
CA GLY A 32 6.13 -1.07 -5.72
C GLY A 32 5.59 -0.77 -4.32
N VAL A 33 6.31 0.04 -3.52
CA VAL A 33 5.83 0.53 -2.22
C VAL A 33 4.63 1.48 -2.39
N ASP A 34 3.69 1.49 -1.43
CA ASP A 34 2.52 2.38 -1.48
C ASP A 34 2.87 3.83 -1.11
N ASP A 35 3.85 4.04 -0.23
CA ASP A 35 4.29 5.36 0.20
C ASP A 35 5.73 5.34 0.73
N TYR A 36 6.41 6.48 0.63
CA TYR A 36 7.77 6.70 1.12
C TYR A 36 7.77 7.97 1.98
N ILE A 37 8.15 7.84 3.25
CA ILE A 37 8.07 8.92 4.24
C ILE A 37 9.45 9.16 4.83
N MET A 38 9.92 10.39 4.66
CA MET A 38 11.19 10.85 5.20
C MET A 38 11.09 11.22 6.68
N LYS A 39 12.10 10.86 7.45
CA LYS A 39 12.28 11.28 8.85
C LYS A 39 13.05 12.61 8.91
N PRO A 40 12.75 13.49 9.89
CA PRO A 40 11.69 13.35 10.90
C PRO A 40 10.30 13.66 10.32
N PHE A 41 9.29 12.88 10.73
CA PHE A 41 7.90 13.08 10.31
C PHE A 41 6.96 13.27 11.50
N SER A 42 5.82 13.90 11.25
CA SER A 42 4.76 14.00 12.23
C SER A 42 3.93 12.70 12.30
N ASN A 43 3.76 12.17 13.52
CA ASN A 43 2.85 11.05 13.78
C ASN A 43 1.42 11.32 13.30
N ARG A 44 0.98 12.58 13.29
CA ARG A 44 -0.34 12.96 12.77
C ARG A 44 -0.39 12.75 11.25
N ILE A 45 0.62 13.21 10.52
CA ILE A 45 0.72 13.04 9.07
C ILE A 45 0.78 11.56 8.71
N LEU A 46 1.62 10.78 9.40
CA LEU A 46 1.70 9.33 9.19
C LEU A 46 0.32 8.66 9.37
N ARG A 47 -0.43 9.02 10.42
CA ARG A 47 -1.79 8.48 10.64
C ARG A 47 -2.74 8.81 9.49
N TYR A 48 -2.68 10.01 8.92
CA TYR A 48 -3.52 10.37 7.77
C TYR A 48 -3.12 9.62 6.50
N LYS A 49 -1.81 9.47 6.24
CA LYS A 49 -1.30 8.66 5.12
C LYS A 49 -1.75 7.20 5.21
N VAL A 50 -1.59 6.57 6.38
CA VAL A 50 -2.07 5.20 6.64
C VAL A 50 -3.59 5.09 6.42
N LYS A 51 -4.38 6.05 6.94
CA LYS A 51 -5.84 6.07 6.73
C LYS A 51 -6.21 6.18 5.24
N ALA A 52 -5.48 6.99 4.48
CA ALA A 52 -5.72 7.16 3.05
C ALA A 52 -5.48 5.84 2.29
N ILE A 53 -4.34 5.18 2.52
CA ILE A 53 -3.99 3.90 1.89
C ILE A 53 -5.04 2.82 2.22
N LEU A 54 -5.43 2.69 3.49
CA LEU A 54 -6.45 1.73 3.92
C LEU A 54 -7.83 2.03 3.30
N LYS A 55 -8.19 3.31 3.13
CA LYS A 55 -9.45 3.70 2.48
C LYS A 55 -9.45 3.34 1.00
N CYS A 56 -8.38 3.68 0.27
CA CYS A 56 -8.22 3.33 -1.14
C CYS A 56 -8.32 1.82 -1.34
N ARG A 57 -7.68 1.04 -0.47
CA ARG A 57 -7.76 -0.43 -0.50
C ARG A 57 -9.17 -0.98 -0.39
N LYS A 58 -9.98 -0.46 0.55
CA LYS A 58 -11.38 -0.89 0.70
C LYS A 58 -12.19 -0.65 -0.57
N ILE A 59 -11.93 0.46 -1.27
CA ILE A 59 -12.59 0.79 -2.53
C ILE A 59 -12.20 -0.24 -3.60
N TYR A 60 -10.90 -0.52 -3.77
CA TYR A 60 -10.44 -1.53 -4.73
C TYR A 60 -11.03 -2.92 -4.46
N GLN A 61 -11.07 -3.36 -3.21
CA GLN A 61 -11.71 -4.63 -2.84
C GLN A 61 -13.21 -4.63 -3.19
N GLY A 62 -13.90 -3.52 -2.97
CA GLY A 62 -15.30 -3.37 -3.38
C GLY A 62 -15.48 -3.49 -4.89
N ILE A 63 -14.57 -2.90 -5.68
CA ILE A 63 -14.60 -2.98 -7.15
C ILE A 63 -14.29 -4.40 -7.63
N GLU A 64 -13.25 -5.05 -7.13
CA GLU A 64 -12.92 -6.45 -7.47
C GLU A 64 -14.08 -7.40 -7.15
N ASN A 65 -14.71 -7.23 -5.98
CA ASN A 65 -15.89 -8.01 -5.62
C ASN A 65 -17.04 -7.79 -6.60
N ILE A 66 -17.25 -6.56 -7.09
CA ILE A 66 -18.27 -6.25 -8.10
C ILE A 66 -17.90 -6.86 -9.45
N LEU A 67 -16.66 -6.67 -9.93
CA LEU A 67 -16.18 -7.22 -11.20
C LEU A 67 -16.21 -8.75 -11.22
N SER A 68 -15.96 -9.40 -10.08
CA SER A 68 -16.09 -10.85 -9.91
C SER A 68 -17.54 -11.32 -10.07
N ILE A 69 -18.54 -10.49 -9.75
CA ILE A 69 -19.96 -10.81 -9.99
C ILE A 69 -20.29 -10.68 -11.48
N PHE A 70 -19.57 -9.82 -12.21
CA PHE A 70 -19.79 -9.55 -13.63
C PHE A 70 -18.90 -10.36 -14.58
N GLN A 71 -18.04 -11.27 -14.09
CA GLN A 71 -17.30 -12.18 -14.97
C GLN A 71 -18.33 -13.06 -15.71
N PRO A 72 -18.48 -12.91 -17.05
CA PRO A 72 -19.46 -13.67 -17.80
C PRO A 72 -19.12 -15.14 -17.73
N ILE A 73 -20.13 -15.97 -17.49
CA ILE A 73 -20.08 -17.41 -17.68
C ILE A 73 -19.84 -17.63 -19.18
N PHE A 74 -18.59 -17.86 -19.56
CA PHE A 74 -18.22 -18.60 -20.76
C PHE A 74 -17.52 -19.88 -20.33
#